data_AF-A0A957DA53-F1
#
_entry.id   AF-A0A957DA53-F1
#
_cell.length_a   1.000
_cell.length_b   1.000
_cell.length_c   1.000
_cell.angle_alpha   90.00
_cell.angle_beta   90.00
_cell.angle_gamma   90.00
#
_symmetry.space_group_name_H-M   'P 1'
#
loop_
_entity.id
_entity.type
_entity.pdbx_description
1 polymer ?
#
loop_
_entity_poly.entity_id
_entity_poly.type
_entity_poly.pdbx_seq_one_letter_code
_entity_poly.pdbx_strand_id
1 'polypeptide(L)'
;DKTGDQWRDGVFFDLQHPITLTVGQSVAVGYTPNFAATGLYLLADAAPQVKVTTAEGDWLRTAVLVSKGEPALYRVGWGEAILPQQITITAKTEAVRVAALSLVNANEDTFIALTPGNYRLIHSGDVKIYENLDVLPRAFLLSQWQWQPDGAASVAAMAVEDFDPRVTAVLQGTGANHSSAGAAGTAQIVSYEPERVVVRTESAADALLLLTDANYPGWETAVDGEPVPHYTADVLFRGVFVPAGTHEVTFTFAPASFAIGRIVSLFGLVLLAGLLFMLRSKNQ
;
A
#
# COMPACT_ATOMS: atom_id res chain seq x y z
N ASP A 1 -13.68 5.53 -20.55
CA ASP A 1 -13.03 6.77 -20.09
C ASP A 1 -11.60 6.78 -20.63
N LYS A 2 -11.34 7.57 -21.68
CA LYS A 2 -10.01 7.75 -22.34
C LYS A 2 -9.75 9.23 -22.63
N THR A 3 -10.45 10.13 -21.93
CA THR A 3 -10.57 11.55 -22.31
C THR A 3 -9.35 12.40 -22.00
N GLY A 4 -8.30 11.83 -21.40
CA GLY A 4 -7.05 12.52 -21.05
C GLY A 4 -5.78 12.04 -21.77
N ASP A 5 -5.83 10.92 -22.49
CA ASP A 5 -4.65 10.36 -23.15
C ASP A 5 -4.25 11.19 -24.37
N GLN A 6 -2.95 11.28 -24.66
CA GLN A 6 -2.43 12.11 -25.75
C GLN A 6 -1.59 11.31 -26.74
N TRP A 7 -1.68 11.69 -28.01
CA TRP A 7 -0.75 11.26 -29.04
C TRP A 7 0.18 12.42 -29.40
N ARG A 8 1.48 12.17 -29.39
CA ARG A 8 2.53 13.13 -29.77
C ARG A 8 3.62 12.39 -30.52
N ASP A 9 3.94 12.88 -31.72
CA ASP A 9 4.93 12.27 -32.61
C ASP A 9 4.77 10.75 -32.81
N GLY A 10 3.55 10.32 -33.12
CA GLY A 10 3.25 8.89 -33.34
C GLY A 10 3.26 8.02 -32.08
N VAL A 11 3.55 8.59 -30.91
CA VAL A 11 3.62 7.86 -29.63
C VAL A 11 2.42 8.22 -28.76
N PHE A 12 1.85 7.20 -28.13
CA PHE A 12 0.78 7.33 -27.15
C PHE A 12 1.33 7.63 -25.75
N PHE A 13 0.62 8.47 -25.00
CA PHE A 13 0.93 8.85 -23.63
C PHE A 13 -0.29 8.67 -22.74
N ASP A 14 -0.07 8.00 -21.62
CA ASP A 14 -1.05 7.81 -20.55
C ASP A 14 -0.87 8.89 -19.47
N LEU A 15 -1.87 9.76 -19.33
CA LEU A 15 -1.80 10.94 -18.45
C LEU A 15 -2.45 10.72 -17.07
N GLN A 16 -2.84 9.49 -16.71
CA GLN A 16 -3.62 9.24 -15.50
C GLN A 16 -2.83 9.42 -14.19
N HIS A 17 -1.51 9.25 -14.20
CA HIS A 17 -0.67 9.25 -12.99
C HIS A 17 0.47 10.27 -13.09
N PRO A 18 0.18 11.58 -13.20
CA PRO A 18 1.23 12.59 -13.23
C PRO A 18 1.93 12.66 -11.88
N ILE A 19 3.22 12.96 -11.91
CA ILE A 19 4.06 13.15 -10.72
C ILE A 19 4.69 14.54 -10.73
N THR A 20 4.93 15.10 -9.55
CA THR A 20 5.67 16.35 -9.38
C THR A 20 6.88 16.07 -8.51
N LEU A 21 8.05 16.47 -9.00
CA LEU A 21 9.33 16.32 -8.32
C LEU A 21 9.87 17.70 -7.98
N THR A 22 10.26 17.93 -6.73
CA THR A 22 11.03 19.11 -6.33
C THR A 22 12.51 18.89 -6.64
N VAL A 23 13.29 19.98 -6.63
CA VAL A 23 14.73 19.92 -6.95
C VAL A 23 15.45 18.94 -6.03
N GLY A 24 16.18 18.00 -6.61
CA GLY A 24 16.89 16.93 -5.91
C GLY A 24 16.08 15.65 -5.72
N GLN A 25 14.75 15.68 -5.88
CA GLN A 25 13.93 14.48 -5.81
C GLN A 25 14.08 13.62 -7.06
N SER A 26 14.02 12.32 -6.84
CA SER A 26 14.07 11.30 -7.88
C SER A 26 12.97 10.28 -7.66
N VAL A 27 12.47 9.70 -8.74
CA VAL A 27 11.48 8.63 -8.70
C VAL A 27 11.82 7.57 -9.72
N ALA A 28 11.79 6.31 -9.31
CA ALA A 28 11.90 5.19 -10.21
C ALA A 28 10.53 4.88 -10.82
N VAL A 29 10.51 4.44 -12.07
CA VAL A 29 9.33 3.80 -12.66
C VAL A 29 9.18 2.44 -11.97
N GLY A 30 8.06 2.22 -11.30
CA GLY A 30 7.85 1.03 -10.46
C GLY A 30 7.82 -0.28 -11.24
N TYR A 31 7.43 -0.24 -12.51
CA TYR A 31 7.46 -1.38 -13.40
C TYR A 31 8.08 -1.03 -14.75
N THR A 32 9.21 -1.66 -15.06
CA THR A 32 9.84 -1.56 -16.38
C THR A 32 9.53 -2.84 -17.17
N PRO A 33 8.77 -2.78 -18.27
CA PRO A 33 8.41 -3.96 -19.06
C PRO A 33 9.62 -4.52 -19.81
N ASN A 34 9.56 -5.81 -20.15
CA ASN A 34 10.51 -6.45 -21.07
C ASN A 34 10.26 -5.95 -22.51
N PHE A 35 10.75 -4.76 -22.82
CA PHE A 35 10.58 -4.07 -24.09
C PHE A 35 11.91 -3.47 -24.55
N ALA A 36 12.41 -3.92 -25.70
CA ALA A 36 13.64 -3.39 -26.28
C ALA A 36 13.37 -2.00 -26.84
N ALA A 37 13.92 -0.98 -26.20
CA ALA A 37 13.66 0.41 -26.53
C ALA A 37 14.93 1.09 -27.03
N THR A 38 14.80 2.05 -27.93
CA THR A 38 15.87 2.94 -28.42
C THR A 38 15.85 4.30 -27.73
N GLY A 39 14.79 4.61 -27.00
CA GLY A 39 14.65 5.84 -26.23
C GLY A 39 13.42 5.89 -25.33
N LEU A 40 13.35 6.95 -24.55
CA LEU A 40 12.23 7.33 -23.68
C LEU A 40 11.68 8.68 -24.11
N TYR A 41 10.38 8.76 -24.33
CA TYR A 41 9.70 10.02 -24.61
C TYR A 41 8.91 10.43 -23.37
N LEU A 42 8.91 11.72 -23.04
CA LEU A 42 8.28 12.25 -21.83
C LEU A 42 7.42 13.46 -22.15
N LEU A 43 6.28 13.57 -21.47
CA LEU A 43 5.50 14.79 -21.40
C LEU A 43 5.77 15.45 -20.05
N ALA A 44 6.36 16.64 -20.05
CA ALA A 44 6.72 17.37 -18.83
C ALA A 44 6.61 18.89 -19.00
N ASP A 45 6.64 19.64 -17.90
CA ASP A 45 6.72 21.11 -17.91
C ASP A 45 8.16 21.63 -18.04
N ALA A 46 9.12 20.91 -17.47
CA ALA A 46 10.56 21.19 -17.55
C ALA A 46 11.34 19.93 -17.96
N ALA A 47 12.63 20.08 -18.30
CA ALA A 47 13.48 18.97 -18.75
C ALA A 47 14.00 18.15 -17.56
N PRO A 48 13.54 16.89 -17.34
CA PRO A 48 14.10 16.06 -16.29
C PRO A 48 15.46 15.48 -16.70
N GLN A 49 16.24 15.09 -15.69
CA GLN A 49 17.33 14.14 -15.88
C GLN A 49 16.76 12.72 -15.81
N VAL A 50 17.20 11.84 -16.71
CA VAL A 50 16.79 10.45 -16.76
C VAL A 50 18.01 9.56 -16.60
N LYS A 51 17.95 8.65 -15.64
CA LYS A 51 18.87 7.54 -15.48
C LYS A 51 18.20 6.27 -16.00
N VAL A 52 18.91 5.51 -16.84
CA VAL A 52 18.49 4.19 -17.30
C VAL A 52 19.55 3.18 -16.88
N THR A 53 19.15 2.20 -16.07
CA THR A 53 19.99 1.09 -15.64
C THR A 53 19.77 -0.09 -16.59
N THR A 54 20.85 -0.68 -17.11
CA THR A 54 20.81 -1.90 -17.90
C THR A 54 21.78 -2.94 -17.35
N ALA A 55 21.82 -4.13 -17.97
CA ALA A 55 22.80 -5.17 -17.64
C ALA A 55 24.26 -4.71 -17.84
N GLU A 56 24.48 -3.73 -18.72
CA GLU A 56 25.81 -3.25 -19.12
C GLU A 56 26.25 -2.01 -18.31
N GLY A 57 25.32 -1.37 -17.61
CA GLY A 57 25.60 -0.24 -16.71
C GLY A 57 24.53 0.85 -16.73
N ASP A 58 24.88 1.97 -16.09
CA ASP A 58 23.99 3.10 -15.89
C ASP A 58 24.23 4.20 -16.92
N TRP A 59 23.15 4.68 -17.53
CA TRP A 59 23.15 5.78 -18.48
C TRP A 59 22.44 6.97 -17.87
N LEU A 60 23.12 8.11 -17.76
CA LEU A 60 22.53 9.36 -17.28
C LEU A 60 22.46 10.38 -18.43
N ARG A 61 21.27 10.91 -18.71
CA ARG A 61 21.03 11.88 -19.79
C ARG A 61 20.01 12.93 -19.36
N THR A 62 20.14 14.15 -19.86
CA THR A 62 19.09 15.17 -19.71
C THR A 62 18.14 15.07 -20.89
N ALA A 63 16.83 15.13 -20.63
CA ALA A 63 15.83 15.06 -21.68
C ALA A 63 15.90 16.30 -22.59
N VAL A 64 15.85 16.08 -23.89
CA VAL A 64 15.95 17.13 -24.91
C VAL A 64 14.55 17.55 -25.31
N LEU A 65 14.27 18.87 -25.30
CA LEU A 65 13.00 19.43 -25.75
C LEU A 65 12.82 19.18 -27.25
N VAL A 66 11.65 18.64 -27.63
CA VAL A 66 11.32 18.36 -29.02
C VAL A 66 10.22 19.29 -29.53
N SER A 67 9.15 19.46 -28.76
CA SER A 67 8.08 20.38 -29.11
C SER A 67 7.53 21.06 -27.87
N LYS A 68 7.34 22.38 -27.95
CA LYS A 68 6.62 23.15 -26.93
C LYS A 68 5.14 22.74 -26.90
N GLY A 69 4.52 22.90 -25.75
CA GLY A 69 3.12 22.57 -25.50
C GLY A 69 2.85 22.50 -24.00
N GLU A 70 1.59 22.23 -23.63
CA GLU A 70 1.20 22.01 -22.24
C GLU A 70 0.55 20.62 -22.11
N PRO A 71 1.27 19.59 -21.67
CA PRO A 71 2.73 19.54 -21.39
C PRO A 71 3.61 19.53 -22.66
N ALA A 72 4.89 19.88 -22.51
CA ALA A 72 5.88 19.86 -23.58
C ALA A 72 6.43 18.43 -23.80
N LEU A 73 6.86 18.13 -25.03
CA LEU A 73 7.44 16.83 -25.38
C LEU A 73 8.96 16.88 -25.27
N TYR A 74 9.50 15.94 -24.51
CA TYR A 74 10.93 15.70 -24.36
C TYR A 74 11.32 14.29 -24.79
N ARG A 75 12.59 14.08 -25.15
CA ARG A 75 13.14 12.78 -25.51
C ARG A 75 14.50 12.52 -24.88
N VAL A 76 14.74 11.25 -24.57
CA VAL A 76 16.06 10.71 -24.23
C VAL A 76 16.30 9.53 -25.15
N GLY A 77 17.21 9.69 -26.11
CA GLY A 77 17.61 8.62 -27.02
C GLY A 77 18.94 7.99 -26.59
N TRP A 78 19.07 6.68 -26.78
CA TRP A 78 20.31 5.94 -26.56
C TRP A 78 20.76 5.12 -27.78
N GLY A 79 20.05 5.27 -28.92
CA GLY A 79 20.50 4.79 -30.23
C GLY A 79 20.14 3.32 -30.47
N GLU A 80 20.85 2.40 -29.82
CA GLU A 80 20.60 0.97 -29.97
C GLU A 80 19.39 0.51 -29.14
N ALA A 81 18.72 -0.55 -29.59
CA ALA A 81 17.59 -1.12 -28.85
C ALA A 81 18.12 -1.95 -27.67
N ILE A 82 17.81 -1.51 -26.45
CA ILE A 82 18.26 -2.16 -25.21
C ILE A 82 17.06 -2.50 -24.32
N LEU A 83 17.23 -3.46 -23.42
CA LEU A 83 16.25 -3.79 -22.38
C LEU A 83 16.54 -2.97 -21.11
N PRO A 84 15.79 -1.88 -20.85
CA PRO A 84 15.95 -1.14 -19.60
C PRO A 84 15.52 -2.02 -18.42
N GLN A 85 16.32 -2.05 -17.35
CA GLN A 85 15.98 -2.74 -16.11
C GLN A 85 15.34 -1.80 -15.09
N GLN A 86 15.77 -0.54 -15.10
CA GLN A 86 15.21 0.50 -14.25
C GLN A 86 15.32 1.86 -14.95
N ILE A 87 14.30 2.69 -14.76
CA ILE A 87 14.27 4.07 -15.24
C ILE A 87 14.04 4.96 -14.03
N THR A 88 14.91 5.94 -13.81
CA THR A 88 14.77 6.93 -12.74
C THR A 88 14.71 8.32 -13.34
N ILE A 89 13.76 9.11 -12.88
CA ILE A 89 13.54 10.50 -13.30
C ILE A 89 13.92 11.39 -12.13
N THR A 90 14.70 12.42 -12.40
CA THR A 90 15.21 13.36 -11.38
C THR A 90 14.93 14.80 -11.81
N ALA A 91 14.36 15.58 -10.90
CA ALA A 91 14.28 17.04 -11.03
C ALA A 91 15.63 17.64 -10.59
N LYS A 92 16.46 18.03 -11.56
CA LYS A 92 17.85 18.45 -11.28
C LYS A 92 18.01 19.95 -11.09
N THR A 93 17.47 20.75 -12.01
CA THR A 93 17.69 22.21 -12.05
C THR A 93 16.50 23.00 -11.54
N GLU A 94 15.29 22.50 -11.77
CA GLU A 94 14.03 23.09 -11.36
C GLU A 94 13.05 21.96 -11.02
N ALA A 95 11.93 22.30 -10.37
CA ALA A 95 10.86 21.34 -10.16
C ALA A 95 10.29 20.86 -11.50
N VAL A 96 9.94 19.58 -11.59
CA VAL A 96 9.43 18.99 -12.83
C VAL A 96 8.13 18.25 -12.54
N ARG A 97 7.06 18.60 -13.25
CA ARG A 97 5.87 17.79 -13.37
C ARG A 97 5.98 16.90 -14.60
N VAL A 98 6.15 15.60 -14.39
CA VAL A 98 6.09 14.61 -15.47
C VAL A 98 4.65 14.12 -15.58
N ALA A 99 4.01 14.46 -16.69
CA ALA A 99 2.63 14.09 -16.97
C ALA A 99 2.50 12.64 -17.47
N ALA A 100 3.46 12.17 -18.28
CA ALA A 100 3.46 10.84 -18.87
C ALA A 100 4.85 10.49 -19.42
N LEU A 101 5.12 9.20 -19.63
CA LEU A 101 6.30 8.73 -20.35
C LEU A 101 6.01 7.42 -21.11
N SER A 102 6.73 7.21 -22.21
CA SER A 102 6.61 6.02 -23.04
C SER A 102 7.99 5.57 -23.52
N LEU A 103 8.27 4.27 -23.41
CA LEU A 103 9.42 3.67 -24.08
C LEU A 103 9.11 3.53 -25.56
N VAL A 104 10.10 3.84 -26.39
CA VAL A 104 9.95 3.86 -27.85
C VAL A 104 11.06 3.02 -28.46
N ASN A 105 10.70 2.17 -29.43
CA ASN A 105 11.62 1.53 -30.34
C ASN A 105 11.43 2.16 -31.72
N ALA A 106 12.30 3.10 -32.06
CA ALA A 106 12.25 3.84 -33.32
C ALA A 106 12.63 2.97 -34.53
N ASN A 107 13.25 1.80 -34.33
CA ASN A 107 13.58 0.89 -35.42
C ASN A 107 12.36 0.10 -35.89
N GLU A 108 11.37 -0.09 -35.02
CA GLU A 108 10.17 -0.90 -35.26
C GLU A 108 8.88 -0.08 -35.27
N ASP A 109 8.97 1.24 -35.07
CA ASP A 109 7.81 2.13 -34.86
C ASP A 109 6.85 1.63 -33.77
N THR A 110 7.41 0.99 -32.72
CA THR A 110 6.65 0.48 -31.58
C THR A 110 6.93 1.30 -30.32
N PHE A 111 5.96 1.30 -29.40
CA PHE A 111 6.11 1.94 -28.10
C PHE A 111 5.30 1.20 -27.03
N ILE A 112 5.66 1.42 -25.78
CA ILE A 112 4.87 1.03 -24.62
C ILE A 112 4.78 2.21 -23.65
N ALA A 113 3.56 2.58 -23.29
CA ALA A 113 3.33 3.59 -22.27
C ALA A 113 3.76 3.05 -20.89
N LEU A 114 4.43 3.91 -20.13
CA LEU A 114 4.83 3.64 -18.76
C LEU A 114 3.98 4.48 -17.82
N THR A 115 3.85 4.02 -16.58
CA THR A 115 3.18 4.76 -15.51
C THR A 115 4.25 5.40 -14.63
N PRO A 116 4.30 6.74 -14.52
CA PRO A 116 5.19 7.38 -13.55
C PRO A 116 4.87 6.93 -12.12
N GLY A 117 5.90 6.76 -11.28
CA GLY A 117 5.75 6.29 -9.90
C GLY A 117 5.62 4.77 -9.77
N ASN A 118 5.15 4.32 -8.60
CA ASN A 118 5.14 2.92 -8.22
C ASN A 118 3.81 2.22 -8.54
N TYR A 119 3.44 2.25 -9.83
CA TYR A 119 2.27 1.57 -10.34
C TYR A 119 2.63 0.62 -11.48
N ARG A 120 1.88 -0.48 -11.59
CA ARG A 120 1.96 -1.42 -12.71
C ARG A 120 0.61 -1.53 -13.41
N LEU A 121 0.54 -1.22 -14.69
CA LEU A 121 -0.66 -1.44 -15.50
C LEU A 121 -0.87 -2.96 -15.68
N ILE A 122 -1.97 -3.48 -15.14
CA ILE A 122 -2.34 -4.91 -15.20
C ILE A 122 -3.33 -5.19 -16.33
N HIS A 123 -4.23 -4.25 -16.59
CA HIS A 123 -5.25 -4.39 -17.62
C HIS A 123 -5.50 -3.07 -18.33
N SER A 124 -5.65 -3.13 -19.66
CA SER A 124 -6.00 -1.97 -20.50
C SER A 124 -7.00 -2.41 -21.58
N GLY A 125 -8.27 -2.08 -21.38
CA GLY A 125 -9.37 -2.34 -22.32
C GLY A 125 -10.37 -1.19 -22.31
N ASP A 126 -11.61 -1.48 -21.91
CA ASP A 126 -12.64 -0.45 -21.64
C ASP A 126 -12.33 0.34 -20.36
N VAL A 127 -11.61 -0.30 -19.44
CA VAL A 127 -11.07 0.27 -18.21
C VAL A 127 -9.57 -0.01 -18.12
N LYS A 128 -8.86 0.84 -17.38
CA LYS A 128 -7.46 0.59 -17.00
C LYS A 128 -7.41 0.18 -15.53
N ILE A 129 -6.64 -0.87 -15.22
CA ILE A 129 -6.43 -1.35 -13.86
C ILE A 129 -4.94 -1.27 -13.56
N TYR A 130 -4.58 -0.54 -12.51
CA TYR A 130 -3.22 -0.41 -12.03
C TYR A 130 -3.09 -1.09 -10.68
N GLU A 131 -2.02 -1.85 -10.50
CA GLU A 131 -1.57 -2.32 -9.21
C GLU A 131 -0.68 -1.25 -8.58
N ASN A 132 -0.98 -0.91 -7.32
CA ASN A 132 -0.13 -0.06 -6.49
C ASN A 132 1.01 -0.91 -5.89
N LEU A 133 2.24 -0.60 -6.29
CA LEU A 133 3.45 -1.30 -5.82
C LEU A 133 3.98 -0.74 -4.51
N ASP A 134 3.43 0.38 -4.03
CA ASP A 134 3.73 0.99 -2.73
C ASP A 134 2.81 0.50 -1.60
N VAL A 135 2.05 -0.57 -1.84
CA VAL A 135 1.12 -1.14 -0.85
C VAL A 135 1.89 -1.64 0.37
N LEU A 136 1.40 -1.28 1.57
CA LEU A 136 1.91 -1.86 2.81
C LEU A 136 1.34 -3.26 3.04
N PRO A 137 2.11 -4.18 3.65
CA PRO A 137 1.57 -5.47 4.08
C PRO A 137 0.35 -5.29 4.99
N ARG A 138 -0.54 -6.28 5.00
CA ARG A 138 -1.73 -6.25 5.88
C ARG A 138 -1.37 -6.34 7.37
N ALA A 139 -0.23 -6.94 7.68
CA ALA A 139 0.35 -7.00 9.02
C ALA A 139 1.83 -6.65 8.95
N PHE A 140 2.28 -5.70 9.77
CA PHE A 140 3.68 -5.28 9.83
C PHE A 140 4.03 -4.73 11.21
N LEU A 141 5.33 -4.77 11.55
CA LEU A 141 5.85 -4.23 12.79
C LEU A 141 6.29 -2.79 12.61
N LEU A 142 6.08 -1.99 13.66
CA LEU A 142 6.45 -0.58 13.73
C LEU A 142 7.31 -0.34 14.98
N SER A 143 8.37 0.43 14.81
CA SER A 143 9.32 0.77 15.88
C SER A 143 9.13 2.19 16.42
N GLN A 144 8.12 2.91 15.92
CA GLN A 144 7.72 4.23 16.38
C GLN A 144 6.20 4.30 16.55
N TRP A 145 5.75 4.94 17.62
CA TRP A 145 4.34 5.22 17.83
C TRP A 145 4.13 6.48 18.68
N GLN A 146 3.02 7.14 18.42
CA GLN A 146 2.59 8.32 19.19
C GLN A 146 1.15 8.15 19.68
N TRP A 147 0.91 8.55 20.93
CA TRP A 147 -0.42 8.51 21.53
C TRP A 147 -1.15 9.82 21.30
N GLN A 148 -2.44 9.71 20.96
CA GLN A 148 -3.35 10.82 20.79
C GLN A 148 -4.63 10.59 21.60
N PRO A 149 -5.22 11.64 22.20
CA PRO A 149 -6.34 11.48 23.11
C PRO A 149 -7.62 10.97 22.43
N ASP A 150 -7.80 11.28 21.14
CA ASP A 150 -9.00 10.94 20.37
C ASP A 150 -8.71 10.81 18.86
N GLY A 151 -9.74 10.44 18.09
CA GLY A 151 -9.63 10.25 16.66
C GLY A 151 -9.35 11.55 15.88
N ALA A 152 -9.83 12.71 16.34
CA ALA A 152 -9.59 13.98 15.66
C ALA A 152 -8.12 14.40 15.79
N ALA A 153 -7.55 14.27 17.00
CA ALA A 153 -6.13 14.46 17.24
C ALA A 153 -5.28 13.44 16.46
N SER A 154 -5.75 12.19 16.35
CA SER A 154 -5.09 11.15 15.55
C SER A 154 -4.99 11.53 14.06
N VAL A 155 -6.11 11.97 13.46
CA VAL A 155 -6.14 12.46 12.07
C VAL A 155 -5.21 13.65 11.89
N ALA A 156 -5.24 14.62 12.80
CA ALA A 156 -4.36 15.79 12.73
C ALA A 156 -2.87 15.40 12.80
N ALA A 157 -2.52 14.43 13.64
CA ALA A 157 -1.16 13.94 13.79
C ALA A 157 -0.67 13.13 12.57
N MET A 158 -1.58 12.48 11.84
CA MET A 158 -1.27 11.80 10.58
C MET A 158 -1.22 12.74 9.36
N ALA A 159 -1.77 13.95 9.47
CA ALA A 159 -1.84 14.91 8.38
C ALA A 159 -0.61 15.83 8.25
N VAL A 160 0.39 15.67 9.13
CA VAL A 160 1.66 16.43 9.05
C VAL A 160 2.49 15.94 7.86
N GLU A 161 3.20 16.86 7.19
CA GLU A 161 3.88 16.60 5.92
C GLU A 161 4.91 15.44 5.98
N ASP A 162 5.61 15.30 7.11
CA ASP A 162 6.65 14.30 7.32
C ASP A 162 6.15 13.00 7.99
N PHE A 163 4.84 12.78 8.07
CA PHE A 163 4.30 11.54 8.65
C PHE A 163 4.48 10.36 7.68
N ASP A 164 5.28 9.38 8.08
CA ASP A 164 5.45 8.13 7.32
C ASP A 164 4.76 6.94 8.03
N PRO A 165 3.63 6.44 7.49
CA PRO A 165 2.90 5.30 8.06
C PRO A 165 3.66 3.97 7.94
N ARG A 166 4.78 3.93 7.22
CA ARG A 166 5.64 2.74 7.12
C ARG A 166 6.47 2.50 8.38
N VAL A 167 6.67 3.54 9.19
CA VAL A 167 7.56 3.50 10.36
C VAL A 167 6.90 4.00 11.65
N THR A 168 5.81 4.77 11.55
CA THR A 168 5.11 5.33 12.72
C THR A 168 3.62 5.03 12.69
N ALA A 169 3.07 4.56 13.82
CA ALA A 169 1.63 4.48 14.05
C ALA A 169 1.13 5.56 15.02
N VAL A 170 -0.14 5.93 14.89
CA VAL A 170 -0.84 6.82 15.82
C VAL A 170 -1.85 6.02 16.64
N LEU A 171 -1.61 5.89 17.93
CA LEU A 171 -2.46 5.14 18.86
C LEU A 171 -3.45 6.06 19.55
N GLN A 172 -4.72 5.66 19.61
CA GLN A 172 -5.73 6.39 20.36
C GLN A 172 -5.75 5.95 21.83
N GLY A 173 -5.63 6.90 22.76
CA GLY A 173 -5.67 6.66 24.21
C GLY A 173 -4.56 7.39 24.95
N THR A 174 -4.09 6.81 26.05
CA THR A 174 -3.02 7.37 26.87
C THR A 174 -1.86 6.39 27.00
N GLY A 175 -0.65 6.85 26.70
CA GLY A 175 0.57 6.08 26.84
C GLY A 175 1.80 6.93 26.53
N ALA A 176 2.98 6.29 26.58
CA ALA A 176 4.24 6.93 26.25
C ALA A 176 4.54 6.80 24.75
N ASN A 177 4.90 7.91 24.12
CA ASN A 177 5.44 7.92 22.77
C ASN A 177 6.77 7.15 22.74
N HIS A 178 7.03 6.50 21.62
CA HIS A 178 8.27 5.76 21.40
C HIS A 178 8.79 6.07 20.01
N SER A 179 10.09 6.28 19.91
CA SER A 179 10.78 6.43 18.65
C SER A 179 12.14 5.75 18.78
N SER A 180 12.35 4.70 18.00
CA SER A 180 13.63 4.03 17.88
C SER A 180 14.07 3.97 16.42
N ALA A 181 15.39 4.04 16.20
CA ALA A 181 16.00 3.97 14.88
C ALA A 181 16.19 2.53 14.36
N GLY A 182 15.66 1.53 15.08
CA GLY A 182 15.80 0.12 14.74
C GLY A 182 14.76 -0.34 13.72
N ALA A 183 15.13 -1.32 12.88
CA ALA A 183 14.16 -2.05 12.08
C ALA A 183 13.18 -2.77 13.00
N ALA A 184 11.89 -2.60 12.76
CA ALA A 184 10.84 -3.12 13.63
C ALA A 184 10.72 -4.66 13.60
N GLY A 185 11.39 -5.34 12.65
CA GLY A 185 11.32 -6.78 12.46
C GLY A 185 10.41 -7.19 11.31
N THR A 186 9.91 -8.42 11.35
CA THR A 186 8.99 -8.97 10.34
C THR A 186 7.68 -9.43 10.98
N ALA A 187 6.60 -9.35 10.21
CA ALA A 187 5.32 -9.94 10.56
C ALA A 187 4.76 -10.69 9.34
N GLN A 188 4.23 -11.89 9.59
CA GLN A 188 3.63 -12.73 8.57
C GLN A 188 2.29 -13.27 9.06
N ILE A 189 1.24 -13.05 8.30
CA ILE A 189 -0.05 -13.70 8.55
C ILE A 189 0.10 -15.18 8.19
N VAL A 190 -0.03 -16.06 9.18
CA VAL A 190 0.06 -17.52 9.02
C VAL A 190 -1.30 -18.19 8.87
N SER A 191 -2.36 -17.56 9.37
CA SER A 191 -3.76 -17.94 9.13
C SER A 191 -4.65 -16.70 9.08
N TYR A 192 -5.60 -16.70 8.14
CA TYR A 192 -6.54 -15.59 7.92
C TYR A 192 -7.96 -16.14 7.69
N GLU A 193 -8.74 -16.18 8.76
CA GLU A 193 -10.13 -16.62 8.79
C GLU A 193 -11.03 -15.45 9.25
N PRO A 194 -12.33 -15.46 8.91
CA PRO A 194 -13.24 -14.36 9.26
C PRO A 194 -13.28 -14.04 10.77
N GLU A 195 -13.24 -15.06 11.61
CA GLU A 195 -13.28 -14.97 13.06
C GLU A 195 -11.90 -15.10 13.73
N ARG A 196 -10.84 -15.36 12.98
CA ARG A 196 -9.51 -15.61 13.55
C ARG A 196 -8.37 -15.20 12.62
N VAL A 197 -7.46 -14.37 13.11
CA VAL A 197 -6.24 -14.00 12.39
C VAL A 197 -5.05 -14.37 13.26
N VAL A 198 -4.08 -15.08 12.69
CA VAL A 198 -2.84 -15.47 13.37
C VAL A 198 -1.66 -14.85 12.64
N VAL A 199 -0.85 -14.09 13.36
CA VAL A 199 0.33 -13.40 12.85
C VAL A 199 1.56 -13.89 13.59
N ARG A 200 2.55 -14.39 12.86
CA ARG A 200 3.87 -14.67 13.40
C ARG A 200 4.74 -13.43 13.26
N THR A 201 5.41 -13.04 14.33
CA THR A 201 6.29 -11.87 14.37
C THR A 201 7.71 -12.28 14.76
N GLU A 202 8.70 -11.54 14.27
CA GLU A 202 10.10 -11.69 14.68
C GLU A 202 10.75 -10.31 14.75
N SER A 203 11.24 -9.90 15.92
CA SER A 203 11.91 -8.61 16.14
C SER A 203 13.04 -8.71 17.15
N ALA A 204 14.06 -7.86 16.99
CA ALA A 204 15.17 -7.72 17.95
C ALA A 204 14.84 -6.79 19.14
N ALA A 205 13.74 -6.04 19.05
CA ALA A 205 13.30 -5.07 20.05
C ALA A 205 11.78 -5.11 20.19
N ASP A 206 11.27 -4.56 21.29
CA ASP A 206 9.84 -4.35 21.47
C ASP A 206 9.28 -3.52 20.32
N ALA A 207 8.16 -3.96 19.75
CA ALA A 207 7.56 -3.37 18.57
C ALA A 207 6.05 -3.29 18.71
N LEU A 208 5.43 -2.45 17.89
CA LEU A 208 3.99 -2.45 17.69
C LEU A 208 3.66 -3.27 16.44
N LEU A 209 2.91 -4.36 16.60
CA LEU A 209 2.25 -5.01 15.47
C LEU A 209 1.03 -4.20 15.07
N LEU A 210 1.02 -3.73 13.82
CA LEU A 210 -0.17 -3.16 13.19
C LEU A 210 -0.82 -4.19 12.28
N LEU A 211 -2.10 -4.49 12.52
CA LEU A 211 -2.95 -5.26 11.63
C LEU A 211 -3.96 -4.31 10.99
N THR A 212 -3.91 -4.15 9.67
CA THR A 212 -4.75 -3.21 8.90
C THR A 212 -6.18 -3.74 8.67
N ASP A 213 -6.76 -4.34 9.70
CA ASP A 213 -8.16 -4.70 9.79
C ASP A 213 -8.85 -3.75 10.78
N ALA A 214 -10.11 -3.43 10.52
CA ALA A 214 -10.88 -2.51 11.37
C ALA A 214 -10.94 -3.00 12.82
N ASN A 215 -10.65 -2.09 13.76
CA ASN A 215 -10.84 -2.28 15.18
C ASN A 215 -12.33 -2.15 15.50
N TYR A 216 -13.01 -3.29 15.57
CA TYR A 216 -14.43 -3.38 15.89
C TYR A 216 -14.64 -4.06 17.26
N PRO A 217 -15.64 -3.66 18.06
CA PRO A 217 -15.92 -4.31 19.34
C PRO A 217 -16.18 -5.80 19.20
N GLY A 218 -15.55 -6.61 20.07
CA GLY A 218 -15.70 -8.07 20.10
C GLY A 218 -14.47 -8.84 19.60
N TRP A 219 -13.43 -8.16 19.13
CA TRP A 219 -12.12 -8.79 18.95
C TRP A 219 -11.37 -8.91 20.28
N GLU A 220 -10.71 -10.04 20.47
CA GLU A 220 -9.78 -10.32 21.55
C GLU A 220 -8.40 -10.60 20.97
N THR A 221 -7.35 -10.34 21.75
CA THR A 221 -5.97 -10.48 21.29
C THR A 221 -5.16 -11.24 22.34
N ALA A 222 -4.29 -12.13 21.87
CA ALA A 222 -3.32 -12.83 22.69
C ALA A 222 -1.94 -12.85 22.02
N VAL A 223 -0.89 -12.79 22.83
CA VAL A 223 0.50 -13.00 22.41
C VAL A 223 0.99 -14.28 23.08
N ASP A 224 1.39 -15.26 22.29
CA ASP A 224 1.77 -16.61 22.75
C ASP A 224 0.71 -17.28 23.65
N GLY A 225 -0.56 -16.99 23.38
CA GLY A 225 -1.70 -17.51 24.13
C GLY A 225 -2.09 -16.69 25.37
N GLU A 226 -1.27 -15.73 25.79
CA GLU A 226 -1.58 -14.84 26.92
C GLU A 226 -2.41 -13.64 26.44
N PRO A 227 -3.59 -13.38 27.04
CA PRO A 227 -4.43 -12.24 26.66
C PRO A 227 -3.72 -10.90 26.85
N VAL A 228 -3.76 -10.05 25.82
CA VAL A 228 -3.22 -8.69 25.86
C VAL A 228 -4.22 -7.69 25.29
N PRO A 229 -4.17 -6.41 25.71
CA PRO A 229 -4.96 -5.38 25.05
C PRO A 229 -4.46 -5.14 23.62
N HIS A 230 -5.38 -4.80 22.74
CA HIS A 230 -5.08 -4.12 21.48
C HIS A 230 -5.66 -2.71 21.52
N TYR A 231 -5.16 -1.85 20.64
CA TYR A 231 -5.47 -0.43 20.59
C TYR A 231 -5.96 -0.04 19.21
N THR A 232 -6.79 1.00 19.14
CA THR A 232 -7.08 1.65 17.86
C THR A 232 -5.83 2.38 17.39
N ALA A 233 -5.32 1.98 16.24
CA ALA A 233 -4.16 2.56 15.58
C ALA A 233 -4.59 3.18 14.25
N ASP A 234 -4.02 4.32 13.90
CA ASP A 234 -4.29 5.05 12.64
C ASP A 234 -5.80 5.20 12.39
N VAL A 235 -6.52 5.58 13.45
CA VAL A 235 -7.98 5.83 13.51
C VAL A 235 -8.86 4.58 13.36
N LEU A 236 -8.41 3.55 12.63
CA LEU A 236 -9.25 2.42 12.25
C LEU A 236 -8.65 1.05 12.59
N PHE A 237 -7.34 0.90 12.61
CA PHE A 237 -6.67 -0.40 12.64
C PHE A 237 -6.41 -0.90 14.05
N ARG A 238 -5.95 -2.15 14.16
CA ARG A 238 -5.62 -2.79 15.44
C ARG A 238 -4.11 -2.79 15.64
N GLY A 239 -3.66 -2.15 16.73
CA GLY A 239 -2.27 -2.13 17.17
C GLY A 239 -2.08 -2.99 18.44
N VAL A 240 -1.02 -3.79 18.49
CA VAL A 240 -0.69 -4.66 19.64
C VAL A 240 0.79 -4.54 19.94
N PHE A 241 1.16 -4.30 21.20
CA PHE A 241 2.56 -4.34 21.61
C PHE A 241 3.06 -5.77 21.67
N VAL A 242 4.18 -6.04 21.01
CA VAL A 242 4.83 -7.35 20.94
C VAL A 242 6.26 -7.20 21.47
N PRO A 243 6.66 -8.02 22.46
CA PRO A 243 8.04 -8.00 22.97
C PRO A 243 9.08 -8.39 21.91
N ALA A 244 10.34 -8.08 22.20
CA ALA A 244 11.47 -8.60 21.43
C ALA A 244 11.49 -10.14 21.42
N GLY A 245 11.67 -10.74 20.24
CA GLY A 245 11.71 -12.18 20.05
C GLY A 245 10.86 -12.65 18.87
N THR A 246 10.60 -13.96 18.84
CA THR A 246 9.63 -14.58 17.93
C THR A 246 8.36 -14.87 18.72
N HIS A 247 7.23 -14.37 18.23
CA HIS A 247 5.94 -14.49 18.91
C HIS A 247 4.83 -14.85 17.92
N GLU A 248 3.78 -15.47 18.45
CA GLU A 248 2.51 -15.67 17.74
C GLU A 248 1.45 -14.72 18.33
N VAL A 249 0.94 -13.81 17.51
CA VAL A 249 -0.16 -12.92 17.88
C VAL A 249 -1.45 -13.45 17.26
N THR A 250 -2.41 -13.79 18.10
CA THR A 250 -3.73 -14.26 17.68
C THR A 250 -4.79 -13.22 17.96
N PHE A 251 -5.59 -12.89 16.94
CA PHE A 251 -6.81 -12.11 17.06
C PHE A 251 -8.01 -13.05 16.89
N THR A 252 -8.95 -13.03 17.83
CA THR A 252 -10.15 -13.87 17.79
C THR A 252 -11.40 -13.01 17.92
N PHE A 253 -12.39 -13.19 17.05
CA PHE A 253 -13.67 -12.49 17.13
C PHE A 253 -14.63 -13.27 18.03
N ALA A 254 -14.86 -12.78 19.24
CA ALA A 254 -15.69 -13.38 20.27
C ALA A 254 -16.73 -12.36 20.80
N PRO A 255 -17.72 -11.95 19.98
CA PRO A 255 -18.70 -10.95 20.40
C PRO A 255 -19.67 -11.50 21.47
N ALA A 256 -19.98 -10.69 22.47
CA ALA A 256 -20.92 -11.05 23.54
C ALA A 256 -22.33 -11.42 23.00
N SER A 257 -22.74 -10.83 21.87
CA SER A 257 -24.02 -11.13 21.21
C SER A 257 -24.13 -12.59 20.77
N PHE A 258 -23.03 -13.23 20.36
CA PHE A 258 -23.02 -14.63 19.96
C PHE A 258 -23.25 -15.55 21.17
N ALA A 259 -22.62 -15.25 22.31
CA ALA A 259 -22.84 -15.97 23.55
C ALA A 259 -24.31 -15.87 24.03
N ILE A 260 -24.88 -14.65 23.98
CA ILE A 260 -26.30 -14.42 24.31
C ILE A 260 -27.22 -15.17 23.34
N GLY A 261 -26.96 -15.08 22.05
CA GLY A 261 -27.76 -15.74 21.01
C GLY A 261 -27.79 -17.27 21.17
N ARG A 262 -26.67 -17.89 21.59
CA ARG A 262 -26.61 -19.32 21.92
C ARG A 262 -27.54 -19.68 23.08
N ILE A 263 -27.52 -18.89 24.15
CA ILE A 263 -28.36 -19.12 25.34
C ILE A 263 -29.84 -19.00 24.98
N VAL A 264 -30.22 -17.93 24.26
CA VAL A 264 -31.60 -17.70 23.82
C VAL A 264 -32.10 -18.81 22.90
N SER A 265 -31.27 -19.26 21.95
CA SER A 265 -31.62 -20.36 21.03
C SER A 265 -31.83 -21.68 21.78
N LEU A 266 -30.97 -21.99 22.74
CA LEU A 266 -31.10 -23.19 23.56
C LEU A 266 -32.39 -23.15 24.40
N PHE A 267 -32.70 -21.99 24.99
CA PHE A 267 -33.95 -21.81 25.74
C PHE A 267 -35.19 -21.98 24.85
N GLY A 268 -35.16 -21.43 23.64
CA GLY A 268 -36.23 -21.62 22.65
C GLY A 268 -36.43 -23.08 22.25
N LEU A 269 -35.33 -23.83 22.04
CA LEU A 269 -35.39 -25.27 21.75
C LEU A 269 -35.99 -26.07 22.91
N VAL A 270 -35.63 -25.74 24.16
CA VAL A 270 -36.20 -26.39 25.35
C VAL A 270 -37.70 -26.12 25.46
N LEU A 271 -38.14 -24.88 25.24
CA LEU A 271 -39.56 -24.53 25.25
C LEU A 271 -40.34 -25.26 24.14
N LEU A 272 -39.78 -25.31 22.93
CA LEU A 272 -40.40 -26.01 21.81
C LEU A 272 -40.51 -27.52 22.08
N ALA A 273 -39.46 -28.15 22.61
CA ALA A 273 -39.48 -29.56 23.00
C ALA A 273 -40.52 -29.83 24.10
N GLY A 274 -40.61 -28.96 25.10
CA GLY A 274 -41.61 -29.04 26.17
C GLY A 274 -43.05 -28.93 25.65
N LEU A 275 -43.30 -28.01 24.70
CA LEU A 275 -44.61 -27.86 24.06
C LEU A 275 -44.99 -29.11 23.25
N LEU A 276 -44.06 -29.63 22.45
CA LEU A 276 -44.27 -30.86 21.67
C LEU A 276 -44.53 -32.07 22.56
N PHE A 277 -43.87 -32.16 23.71
CA PHE A 277 -44.11 -33.20 24.71
C PHE A 277 -45.52 -33.12 25.30
N MET A 278 -45.98 -31.93 25.70
CA MET A 278 -47.34 -31.72 26.21
C MET A 278 -48.42 -32.01 25.16
N LEU A 279 -48.18 -31.66 23.89
CA LEU A 279 -49.12 -31.97 22.80
C LEU A 279 -49.20 -33.48 22.53
N ARG A 280 -48.09 -34.21 22.66
CA ARG A 280 -48.09 -35.68 22.58
C ARG A 280 -48.80 -36.33 23.77
N SER A 281 -48.61 -35.85 24.99
CA SER A 281 -49.24 -36.46 26.17
C SER A 281 -50.76 -36.26 26.24
N LYS A 282 -51.31 -35.29 25.50
CA LYS A 282 -52.77 -35.09 25.39
C LYS A 282 -53.45 -35.97 24.34
N ASN A 283 -52.67 -36.56 23.42
CA ASN A 283 -53.18 -37.38 22.32
C ASN A 283 -53.00 -38.90 22.58
N GLN A 284 -52.50 -39.30 23.75
CA GLN A 284 -52.55 -40.67 24.27
C GLN A 284 -53.56 -40.75 25.40
#